data_AF-A0A0M9AF08-F1
#
_entry.id   AF-A0A0M9AF08-F1
#
_cell.length_a   1.000
_cell.length_b   1.000
_cell.length_c   1.000
_cell.angle_alpha   90.00
_cell.angle_beta   90.00
_cell.angle_gamma   90.00
#
_symmetry.space_group_name_H-M   'P 1'
#
loop_
_entity.id
_entity.type
_entity.pdbx_description
1 polymer ?
#
loop_
_entity_poly.entity_id
_entity_poly.type
_entity_poly.pdbx_seq_one_letter_code
_entity_poly.pdbx_strand_id
1 'polypeptide(L)'
;MVCPVCGEPLDLEGYEAGDLLDCEACGAGDEVVLRFSDGTLEEEVRALKADPLEALRRLEEGVGEEAPKEAEDGRNLEPDYLTVHVETDGGPLALRRVVFPGAPDLLEFTLPSGSVYEFPFRQVVKTLRPILL
;
A
#
# COMPACT_ATOMS: atom_id res chain seq x y z
N MET A 1 -3.28 -15.69 -16.56
CA MET A 1 -3.33 -14.40 -17.31
C MET A 1 -1.90 -14.11 -17.79
N VAL A 2 -1.63 -13.23 -18.75
CA VAL A 2 -0.22 -12.91 -19.11
C VAL A 2 0.11 -11.50 -18.64
N CYS A 3 1.30 -11.29 -18.11
CA CYS A 3 1.77 -9.97 -17.76
C CYS A 3 1.76 -9.08 -19.02
N PRO A 4 1.03 -7.96 -19.04
CA PRO A 4 0.99 -7.08 -20.21
C PRO A 4 2.33 -6.34 -20.45
N VAL A 5 3.33 -6.50 -19.57
CA VAL A 5 4.66 -5.87 -19.67
C VAL A 5 5.72 -6.83 -20.20
N CYS A 6 5.90 -8.01 -19.59
CA CYS A 6 6.90 -9.00 -20.03
C CYS A 6 6.33 -10.17 -20.83
N GLY A 7 5.01 -10.32 -20.90
CA GLY A 7 4.35 -11.41 -21.63
C GLY A 7 4.45 -12.78 -20.94
N GLU A 8 4.99 -12.85 -19.73
CA GLU A 8 5.07 -14.10 -18.96
C GLU A 8 3.71 -14.54 -18.42
N PRO A 9 3.46 -15.86 -18.32
CA PRO A 9 2.22 -16.40 -17.78
C PRO A 9 2.17 -16.18 -16.26
N LEU A 10 1.19 -15.40 -15.82
CA LEU A 10 0.81 -15.21 -14.43
C LEU A 10 0.17 -16.51 -13.91
N ASP A 11 0.82 -17.14 -12.93
CA ASP A 11 0.32 -18.33 -12.24
C ASP A 11 -0.68 -17.90 -11.16
N LEU A 12 -1.97 -18.04 -11.48
CA LEU A 12 -3.08 -17.56 -10.65
C LEU A 12 -3.68 -18.67 -9.77
N GLU A 13 -2.93 -19.73 -9.45
CA GLU A 13 -3.45 -20.84 -8.64
C GLU A 13 -3.43 -20.49 -7.14
N GLY A 14 -4.61 -20.18 -6.56
CA GLY A 14 -4.86 -20.31 -5.11
C GLY A 14 -5.31 -19.07 -4.31
N TYR A 15 -5.94 -18.05 -4.92
CA TYR A 15 -6.17 -16.77 -4.24
C TYR A 15 -7.62 -16.56 -3.76
N GLU A 16 -7.80 -16.12 -2.50
CA GLU A 16 -9.09 -15.75 -1.88
C GLU A 16 -9.24 -14.21 -1.76
N ALA A 17 -10.49 -13.74 -1.64
CA ALA A 17 -10.84 -12.32 -1.56
C ALA A 17 -10.43 -11.67 -0.23
N GLY A 18 -9.77 -10.51 -0.28
CA GLY A 18 -9.41 -9.70 0.90
C GLY A 18 -7.92 -9.64 1.25
N ASP A 19 -7.05 -10.23 0.43
CA ASP A 19 -5.60 -10.20 0.61
C ASP A 19 -4.90 -9.28 -0.40
N LEU A 20 -3.74 -8.74 0.00
CA LEU A 20 -2.81 -8.06 -0.90
C LEU A 20 -2.22 -9.14 -1.83
N LEU A 21 -2.78 -9.22 -3.04
CA LEU A 21 -2.93 -10.48 -3.75
C LEU A 21 -1.65 -11.03 -4.37
N ASP A 22 -0.78 -10.17 -4.87
CA ASP A 22 0.54 -10.54 -5.35
C ASP A 22 1.36 -9.28 -5.66
N CYS A 23 2.67 -9.44 -5.73
CA CYS A 23 3.61 -8.41 -6.11
C CYS A 23 4.61 -9.12 -7.04
N GLU A 24 4.42 -8.95 -8.36
CA GLU A 24 5.22 -9.63 -9.37
C GLU A 24 6.27 -8.66 -9.92
N ALA A 25 7.55 -9.04 -9.80
CA ALA A 25 8.64 -8.29 -10.41
C ALA A 25 8.53 -8.39 -11.93
N CYS A 26 8.13 -7.30 -12.60
CA CYS A 26 7.97 -7.29 -14.04
C CYS A 26 9.30 -6.95 -14.73
N GLY A 27 10.04 -7.95 -15.20
CA GLY A 27 11.22 -7.77 -16.06
C GLY A 27 12.45 -7.13 -15.39
N ALA A 28 13.49 -6.86 -16.19
CA ALA A 28 14.75 -6.25 -15.75
C ALA A 28 14.59 -4.75 -15.50
N GLY A 29 13.98 -4.38 -14.38
CA GLY A 29 13.74 -2.99 -14.01
C GLY A 29 13.22 -2.91 -12.59
N ASP A 30 13.58 -1.86 -11.87
CA ASP A 30 13.26 -1.58 -10.47
C ASP A 30 11.76 -1.29 -10.27
N GLU A 31 10.86 -2.02 -10.91
CA GLU A 31 9.41 -1.77 -10.98
C GLU A 31 8.61 -2.92 -10.35
N VAL A 32 7.46 -2.55 -9.80
CA VAL A 32 6.56 -3.45 -9.08
C VAL A 32 5.10 -3.13 -9.41
N VAL A 33 4.31 -4.18 -9.60
CA VAL A 33 2.85 -4.07 -9.74
C VAL A 33 2.21 -4.52 -8.44
N LEU A 34 1.53 -3.61 -7.76
CA LEU A 34 0.74 -3.87 -6.56
C LEU A 34 -0.70 -4.13 -6.98
N ARG A 35 -1.20 -5.35 -6.75
CA ARG A 35 -2.59 -5.72 -7.06
C ARG A 35 -3.43 -5.72 -5.78
N PHE A 36 -4.51 -4.96 -5.81
CA PHE A 36 -5.48 -4.81 -4.73
C PHE A 36 -6.79 -5.47 -5.15
N SER A 37 -7.43 -6.20 -4.23
CA SER A 37 -8.80 -6.68 -4.46
C SER A 37 -9.60 -6.70 -3.18
N ASP A 38 -10.87 -6.30 -3.32
CA ASP A 38 -11.90 -6.37 -2.28
C ASP A 38 -12.87 -7.54 -2.55
N GLY A 39 -12.50 -8.48 -3.42
CA GLY A 39 -13.36 -9.62 -3.81
C GLY A 39 -14.49 -9.27 -4.80
N THR A 40 -14.76 -7.99 -5.03
CA THR A 40 -15.70 -7.51 -6.06
C THR A 40 -14.98 -6.88 -7.24
N LEU A 41 -13.90 -6.15 -6.98
CA LEU A 41 -13.08 -5.45 -7.97
C LEU A 41 -11.61 -5.80 -7.76
N GLU A 42 -10.85 -5.71 -8.85
CA GLU A 42 -9.39 -5.84 -8.86
C GLU A 42 -8.81 -4.55 -9.44
N GLU A 43 -7.84 -3.96 -8.74
CA GLU A 43 -7.14 -2.76 -9.15
C GLU A 43 -5.63 -2.99 -9.09
N GLU A 44 -4.91 -2.43 -10.06
CA GLU A 44 -3.46 -2.60 -10.19
C GLU A 44 -2.79 -1.22 -10.19
N VAL A 45 -1.75 -1.08 -9.37
CA VAL A 45 -0.94 0.14 -9.30
C VAL A 45 0.52 -0.20 -9.56
N ARG A 46 1.17 0.60 -10.41
CA ARG A 46 2.56 0.39 -10.82
C ARG A 46 3.47 1.43 -10.21
N ALA A 47 4.45 0.99 -9.44
CA ALA A 47 5.42 1.86 -8.78
C ALA A 47 6.85 1.34 -9.02
N LEU A 48 7.85 2.17 -8.78
CA LEU A 48 9.22 1.68 -8.61
C LEU A 48 9.31 0.91 -7.30
N LYS A 49 10.16 -0.12 -7.17
CA LYS A 49 10.32 -0.92 -5.95
C LYS A 49 10.85 -0.10 -4.79
N ALA A 50 11.77 0.83 -5.08
CA ALA A 50 12.39 1.71 -4.09
C ALA A 50 11.37 2.58 -3.35
N ASP A 51 10.35 3.09 -4.02
CA ASP A 51 9.36 4.01 -3.45
C ASP A 51 8.45 3.40 -2.37
N PRO A 52 7.69 2.31 -2.60
CA PRO A 52 6.91 1.65 -1.57
C PRO A 52 7.80 1.03 -0.49
N LEU A 53 9.05 0.64 -0.81
CA LEU A 53 9.99 0.14 0.20
C LEU A 53 10.39 1.24 1.19
N GLU A 54 10.80 2.40 0.68
CA GLU A 54 11.14 3.56 1.51
C GLU A 54 9.90 4.07 2.25
N ALA A 55 8.72 4.07 1.61
CA ALA A 55 7.48 4.45 2.28
C ALA A 55 7.14 3.53 3.45
N LEU A 56 7.23 2.21 3.28
CA LEU A 56 7.04 1.25 4.36
C LEU A 56 8.09 1.45 5.47
N ARG A 57 9.37 1.66 5.11
CA ARG A 57 10.43 1.91 6.10
C ARG A 57 10.14 3.13 6.95
N ARG A 58 9.78 4.25 6.32
CA ARG A 58 9.38 5.50 6.99
C ARG A 58 8.22 5.27 7.94
N LEU A 59 7.16 4.58 7.50
CA LEU A 59 6.01 4.26 8.35
C LEU A 59 6.36 3.33 9.52
N GLU A 60 7.31 2.40 9.34
CA GLU A 60 7.83 1.56 10.42
C GLU A 60 8.61 2.37 11.46
N GLU A 61 9.41 3.33 11.00
CA GLU A 61 10.19 4.26 11.84
C GLU A 61 9.32 5.33 12.51
N GLY A 62 8.02 5.40 12.17
CA GLY A 62 7.11 6.42 12.68
C GLY A 62 7.31 7.79 12.01
N VAL A 63 7.92 7.81 10.83
CA VAL A 63 8.21 9.00 10.05
C VAL A 63 7.17 9.13 8.94
N GLY A 64 6.33 10.15 9.01
CA GLY A 64 5.31 10.45 8.02
C GLY A 64 4.81 11.88 8.16
N GLU A 65 3.95 12.29 7.25
CA GLU A 65 3.17 13.51 7.44
C GLU A 65 2.07 13.21 8.45
N GLU A 66 2.13 13.87 9.61
CA GLU A 66 1.05 13.90 10.59
C GLU A 66 -0.11 14.73 10.02
N ALA A 67 -1.34 14.28 10.20
CA ALA A 67 -2.50 15.08 9.84
C ALA A 67 -2.43 16.45 10.56
N PRO A 68 -2.81 17.56 9.89
CA PRO A 68 -2.85 18.86 10.53
C PRO A 68 -3.76 18.78 11.75
N LYS A 69 -3.22 19.09 12.93
CA LYS A 69 -4.00 19.13 14.17
C LYS A 69 -5.14 20.12 13.98
N GLU A 70 -6.39 19.64 14.01
CA GLU A 70 -7.54 20.55 14.00
C GLU A 70 -7.36 21.54 15.15
N ALA A 71 -7.60 22.83 14.87
CA ALA A 71 -7.54 23.87 15.90
C ALA A 71 -8.42 23.44 17.08
N GLU A 72 -7.91 23.59 18.30
CA GLU A 72 -8.38 23.01 19.57
C GLU A 72 -9.81 23.41 20.03
N ASP A 73 -10.81 23.37 19.15
CA ASP A 73 -12.24 23.63 19.43
C ASP A 73 -13.06 22.35 19.18
N GLY A 74 -12.58 21.22 19.73
CA GLY A 74 -13.23 19.92 19.61
C GLY A 74 -12.37 18.81 20.20
N ARG A 75 -12.99 17.74 20.72
CA ARG A 75 -12.23 16.52 21.00
C ARG A 75 -11.67 16.04 19.66
N ASN A 76 -10.35 15.95 19.52
CA ASN A 76 -9.69 15.35 18.37
C ASN A 76 -10.14 13.88 18.27
N LEU A 77 -11.15 13.62 17.43
CA LEU A 77 -11.73 12.29 17.22
C LEU A 77 -11.10 11.58 16.00
N GLU A 78 -10.26 12.28 15.25
CA GLU A 78 -9.54 11.72 14.11
C GLU A 78 -8.40 10.82 14.62
N PRO A 79 -8.25 9.60 14.06
CA PRO A 79 -7.12 8.75 14.36
C PRO A 79 -5.82 9.49 14.04
N ASP A 80 -4.84 9.31 14.91
CA ASP A 80 -3.49 9.83 14.66
C ASP A 80 -2.92 8.98 13.51
N TYR A 81 -2.75 9.58 12.32
CA TYR A 81 -2.25 8.90 11.13
C TYR A 81 -0.86 9.39 10.76
N LEU A 82 -0.03 8.46 10.28
CA LEU A 82 1.18 8.79 9.54
C LEU A 82 0.93 8.53 8.06
N THR A 83 1.13 9.56 7.24
CA THR A 83 0.93 9.48 5.79
C THR A 83 2.25 9.52 5.05
N VAL A 84 2.44 8.63 4.08
CA VAL A 84 3.53 8.70 3.10
C VAL A 84 2.94 8.54 1.70
N HIS A 85 3.43 9.33 0.75
CA HIS A 85 3.00 9.25 -0.65
C HIS A 85 4.07 8.53 -1.49
N VAL A 86 3.61 7.70 -2.41
CA VAL A 86 4.41 6.95 -3.37
C VAL A 86 4.02 7.40 -4.77
N GLU A 87 5.00 7.72 -5.60
CA GLU A 87 4.76 8.06 -7.00
C GLU A 87 4.49 6.79 -7.82
N THR A 88 3.41 6.80 -8.60
CA THR A 88 2.99 5.66 -9.43
C THR A 88 2.59 6.15 -10.82
N ASP A 89 2.53 5.25 -11.80
CA ASP A 89 2.18 5.57 -13.19
C ASP A 89 0.79 6.24 -13.31
N GLY A 90 -0.14 5.90 -12.42
CA GLY A 90 -1.51 6.42 -12.40
C GLY A 90 -1.72 7.67 -11.54
N GLY A 91 -0.70 8.15 -10.83
CA GLY A 91 -0.80 9.23 -9.85
C GLY A 91 -0.27 8.84 -8.45
N PRO A 92 -0.46 9.68 -7.43
CA PRO A 92 0.05 9.38 -6.09
C PRO A 92 -0.74 8.25 -5.42
N LEU A 93 -0.03 7.26 -4.91
CA LEU A 93 -0.55 6.25 -3.97
C LEU A 93 -0.26 6.74 -2.55
N ALA A 94 -1.29 6.93 -1.72
CA ALA A 94 -1.09 7.34 -0.33
C ALA A 94 -1.13 6.12 0.60
N LEU A 95 -0.12 5.97 1.44
CA LEU A 95 -0.03 4.96 2.48
C LEU A 95 -0.24 5.64 3.83
N ARG A 96 -1.29 5.25 4.57
CA ARG A 96 -1.63 5.83 5.87
C ARG A 96 -1.61 4.76 6.94
N ARG A 97 -0.70 4.88 7.91
CA ARG A 97 -0.64 3.98 9.07
C ARG A 97 -1.41 4.59 10.23
N VAL A 98 -2.29 3.80 10.84
CA VAL A 98 -2.98 4.17 12.09
C VAL A 98 -1.99 4.07 13.25
N VAL A 99 -1.77 5.17 13.97
CA VAL A 99 -0.86 5.25 15.14
C VAL A 99 -1.57 5.67 16.44
N PHE A 100 -2.90 5.64 16.45
CA PHE A 100 -3.70 5.93 17.65
C PHE A 100 -3.47 4.91 18.78
N PRO A 101 -3.27 5.34 20.05
CA PRO A 101 -3.04 4.43 21.17
C PRO A 101 -4.24 3.52 21.43
N GLY A 102 -4.04 2.21 21.25
CA GLY A 102 -5.07 1.19 21.42
C GLY A 102 -5.87 0.87 20.15
N ALA A 103 -5.58 1.53 19.03
CA ALA A 103 -6.09 1.13 17.73
C ALA A 103 -5.32 -0.08 17.18
N PRO A 104 -5.95 -0.89 16.31
CA PRO A 104 -5.25 -1.91 15.54
C PRO A 104 -4.16 -1.29 14.64
N ASP A 105 -3.03 -2.00 14.49
CA ASP A 105 -1.90 -1.59 13.64
C ASP A 105 -2.24 -1.82 12.16
N LEU A 106 -2.98 -0.87 11.59
CA LEU A 106 -3.52 -0.92 10.24
C LEU A 106 -2.78 0.02 9.30
N LEU A 107 -2.74 -0.37 8.02
CA LEU A 107 -2.23 0.41 6.91
C LEU A 107 -3.32 0.52 5.84
N GLU A 108 -3.66 1.75 5.51
CA GLU A 108 -4.55 2.08 4.41
C GLU A 108 -3.75 2.46 3.16
N PHE A 109 -4.17 1.93 2.02
CA PHE A 109 -3.71 2.32 0.69
C PHE A 109 -4.82 3.08 -0.01
N THR A 110 -4.60 4.37 -0.29
CA THR A 110 -5.48 5.16 -1.16
C THR A 110 -4.90 5.18 -2.56
N LEU A 111 -5.55 4.46 -3.47
CA LEU A 111 -5.13 4.34 -4.86
C LEU A 111 -5.39 5.64 -5.63
N PRO A 112 -4.74 5.84 -6.79
CA PRO A 112 -4.99 7.02 -7.63
C PRO A 112 -6.45 7.14 -8.14
N SER A 113 -7.17 6.02 -8.20
CA SER A 113 -8.61 5.96 -8.50
C SER A 113 -9.48 6.57 -7.40
N GLY A 114 -8.93 6.74 -6.19
CA GLY A 114 -9.66 7.14 -4.98
C GLY A 114 -10.15 5.96 -4.14
N SER A 115 -9.97 4.72 -4.59
CA SER A 115 -10.27 3.52 -3.80
C SER A 115 -9.36 3.41 -2.58
N VAL A 116 -9.91 2.91 -1.46
CA VAL A 116 -9.18 2.72 -0.22
C VAL A 116 -9.20 1.25 0.17
N TYR A 117 -8.02 0.68 0.44
CA TYR A 117 -7.85 -0.69 0.91
C TYR A 117 -7.12 -0.69 2.25
N GLU A 118 -7.60 -1.48 3.21
CA GLU A 118 -7.05 -1.54 4.56
C GLU A 118 -6.49 -2.93 4.85
N PHE A 119 -5.27 -2.98 5.39
CA PHE A 119 -4.61 -4.23 5.76
C PHE A 119 -3.87 -4.12 7.10
N PRO A 120 -3.65 -5.22 7.82
CA PRO A 120 -2.75 -5.22 8.98
C PRO A 120 -1.32 -4.82 8.56
N PHE A 121 -0.78 -3.75 9.15
CA PHE A 121 0.51 -3.17 8.73
C PHE A 121 1.65 -4.19 8.78
N ARG A 122 1.72 -4.99 9.85
CA ARG A 122 2.73 -6.06 9.98
C ARG A 122 2.63 -7.13 8.90
N GLN A 123 1.42 -7.45 8.44
CA GLN A 123 1.20 -8.41 7.36
C GLN A 123 1.72 -7.82 6.05
N VAL A 124 1.37 -6.57 5.74
CA VAL A 124 1.85 -5.88 4.55
C VAL A 124 3.37 -5.84 4.49
N VAL A 125 4.03 -5.42 5.58
CA VAL A 125 5.50 -5.36 5.63
C VAL A 125 6.12 -6.75 5.40
N LYS A 126 5.55 -7.79 6.00
CA LYS A 126 6.03 -9.17 5.85
C LYS A 126 5.85 -9.68 4.41
N THR A 127 4.76 -9.32 3.74
CA THR A 127 4.44 -9.72 2.37
C THR A 127 5.27 -8.94 1.34
N LEU A 128 5.36 -7.62 1.49
CA LEU A 128 5.99 -6.75 0.48
C LEU A 128 7.52 -6.69 0.57
N ARG A 129 8.11 -6.70 1.77
CA ARG A 129 9.58 -6.62 1.92
C ARG A 129 10.37 -7.62 1.08
N PRO A 130 10.08 -8.93 1.05
CA PRO A 130 10.87 -9.89 0.29
C PRO A 130 10.80 -9.69 -1.23
N ILE A 131 9.91 -8.83 -1.72
CA ILE A 131 9.65 -8.61 -3.14
C ILE A 131 10.22 -7.26 -3.61
N LEU A 132 10.25 -6.30 -2.70
CA LEU A 132 10.80 -4.97 -2.89
C LEU A 132 12.32 -4.89 -2.63
N LEU A 133 12.91 -5.87 -1.92
CA LEU A 133 14.36 -6.04 -1.69
C LEU A 133 15.02 -6.87 -2.80
#